data_AF-A0A2M7H4C2-F1
#
_entry.id   AF-A0A2M7H4C2-F1
#
_cell.length_a   1.000
_cell.length_b   1.000
_cell.length_c   1.000
_cell.angle_alpha   90.00
_cell.angle_beta   90.00
_cell.angle_gamma   90.00
#
_symmetry.space_group_name_H-M   'P 1'
#
loop_
_entity.id
_entity.type
_entity.pdbx_description
1 polymer ?
#
loop_
_entity_poly.entity_id
_entity_poly.type
_entity_poly.pdbx_seq_one_letter_code
_entity_poly.pdbx_strand_id
1 'polypeptide(L)'
;MYRFCFITTIALLAGCGKDESASEECHWPNTYYPDKDGDGKGEYGADGSTRACEAPEGFVGNFDDCNDTEPTAWDYAPEVWYDGIHQKCNDYGSWDDFDQDGDGHRVTQLEGKTEPEGGWGDDCDDTVHSVNPGEPEYPDGLDNNCDGKVDENSTGRWYLDEDRDGHSVSRIWFSVSRGSLDDICLPVGYCNLASWQFHEAPTDCNDSDASSYPRAQELLDGYDNNCDGKVDENAR
;
A
#
# COMPACT_ATOMS: atom_id res chain seq x y z
N MET A 1 23.14 81.00 -4.94
CA MET A 1 21.97 81.81 -5.33
C MET A 1 21.05 80.93 -6.15
N TYR A 2 19.93 80.50 -5.56
CA TYR A 2 18.93 79.67 -6.22
C TYR A 2 18.10 80.50 -7.20
N ARG A 3 17.91 80.01 -8.42
CA ARG A 3 16.82 80.42 -9.31
C ARG A 3 16.09 79.17 -9.80
N PHE A 4 14.82 79.09 -9.41
CA PHE A 4 13.85 78.09 -9.85
C PHE A 4 13.61 78.21 -11.36
N CYS A 5 13.49 77.07 -12.05
CA CYS A 5 12.83 76.99 -13.35
C CYS A 5 11.61 76.07 -13.20
N PHE A 6 10.43 76.65 -13.43
CA PHE A 6 9.13 75.98 -13.39
C PHE A 6 8.95 75.05 -14.59
N ILE A 7 8.26 73.95 -14.33
CA ILE A 7 7.92 72.85 -15.25
C ILE A 7 7.08 73.37 -16.42
N THR A 8 7.48 73.06 -17.65
CA THR A 8 6.54 72.86 -18.77
C THR A 8 6.84 71.53 -19.44
N THR A 9 5.76 70.76 -19.55
CA THR A 9 5.57 69.45 -20.17
C THR A 9 6.17 69.34 -21.58
N ILE A 10 6.96 68.28 -21.82
CA ILE A 10 6.81 67.30 -22.91
C ILE A 10 7.62 66.06 -22.53
N ALA A 11 7.00 64.91 -22.74
CA ALA A 11 7.38 63.60 -22.24
C ALA A 11 8.25 62.81 -23.24
N LEU A 12 8.99 61.83 -22.70
CA LEU A 12 9.58 60.63 -23.33
C LEU A 12 10.74 60.86 -24.33
N LEU A 13 11.92 60.24 -24.23
CA LEU A 13 12.34 58.96 -23.67
C LEU A 13 13.72 59.12 -22.99
N ALA A 14 13.79 58.98 -21.66
CA ALA A 14 15.00 58.51 -21.03
C ALA A 14 15.07 57.01 -21.31
N GLY A 15 15.86 56.60 -22.29
CA GLY A 15 16.30 55.21 -22.38
C GLY A 15 17.09 54.92 -21.11
N CYS A 16 16.63 53.97 -20.31
CA CYS A 16 17.43 53.38 -19.26
C CYS A 16 18.75 52.94 -19.89
N GLY A 17 19.86 53.42 -19.33
CA GLY A 17 21.17 52.86 -19.60
C GLY A 17 21.11 51.35 -19.39
N LYS A 18 21.77 50.62 -20.28
CA LYS A 18 22.01 49.20 -20.08
C LYS A 18 22.75 49.07 -18.76
N ASP A 19 22.13 48.40 -17.79
CA ASP A 19 22.83 47.88 -16.64
C ASP A 19 23.84 46.83 -17.15
N GLU A 20 25.05 47.28 -17.43
CA GLU A 20 26.22 46.41 -17.56
C GLU A 20 26.64 46.02 -16.14
N SER A 21 26.07 44.93 -15.61
CA SER A 21 26.59 44.09 -14.52
C SER A 21 25.44 43.37 -13.77
N ALA A 22 24.68 42.52 -14.45
CA ALA A 22 24.16 41.32 -13.81
C ALA A 22 25.15 40.22 -14.16
N SER A 23 25.82 39.64 -13.17
CA SER A 23 26.38 38.31 -13.33
C SER A 23 25.27 37.38 -13.86
N GLU A 24 25.65 36.41 -14.69
CA GLU A 24 24.78 35.37 -15.24
C GLU A 24 24.26 34.40 -14.15
N GLU A 25 23.82 34.93 -13.01
CA GLU A 25 23.31 34.15 -11.89
C GLU A 25 21.78 34.09 -11.95
N CYS A 26 21.31 32.87 -12.15
CA CYS A 26 19.91 32.51 -12.06
C CYS A 26 19.29 33.03 -10.76
N HIS A 27 18.28 33.89 -10.85
CA HIS A 27 17.72 34.53 -9.65
C HIS A 27 16.95 33.53 -8.76
N TRP A 28 16.43 32.43 -9.33
CA TRP A 28 15.81 31.30 -8.61
C TRP A 28 16.15 29.97 -9.28
N PRO A 29 17.28 29.33 -8.92
CA PRO A 29 17.64 28.05 -9.49
C PRO A 29 16.80 26.92 -8.87
N ASN A 30 16.27 26.05 -9.73
CA ASN A 30 15.62 24.81 -9.38
C ASN A 30 16.66 23.79 -8.90
N THR A 31 16.23 22.82 -8.11
CA THR A 31 17.04 21.64 -7.80
C THR A 31 16.79 20.58 -8.87
N TYR A 32 17.87 19.98 -9.35
CA TYR A 32 17.85 18.85 -10.27
C TYR A 32 18.61 17.67 -9.67
N TYR A 33 18.16 16.47 -9.98
CA TYR A 33 18.64 15.21 -9.44
C TYR A 33 19.25 14.37 -10.57
N PRO A 34 20.35 13.62 -10.33
CA PRO A 34 20.93 12.74 -11.33
C PRO A 34 19.90 11.75 -11.88
N ASP A 35 19.98 11.48 -13.18
CA ASP A 35 19.21 10.45 -13.91
C ASP A 35 20.23 9.59 -14.66
N LYS A 36 20.86 8.67 -13.93
CA LYS A 36 21.99 7.86 -14.40
C LYS A 36 21.55 6.73 -15.33
N ASP A 37 20.33 6.23 -15.16
CA ASP A 37 19.80 5.12 -15.94
C ASP A 37 18.94 5.56 -17.14
N GLY A 38 18.54 6.83 -17.18
CA GLY A 38 17.91 7.49 -18.31
C GLY A 38 16.40 7.26 -18.41
N ASP A 39 15.73 6.90 -17.31
CA ASP A 39 14.28 6.68 -17.27
C ASP A 39 13.47 7.98 -17.10
N GLY A 40 14.15 9.11 -16.84
CA GLY A 40 13.55 10.41 -16.61
C GLY A 40 13.15 10.68 -15.16
N LYS A 41 13.59 9.82 -14.24
CA LYS A 41 13.42 9.89 -12.79
C LYS A 41 14.76 10.23 -12.16
N GLY A 42 14.68 11.02 -11.09
CA GLY A 42 15.87 11.56 -10.45
C GLY A 42 16.15 10.83 -9.15
N GLU A 43 17.42 10.58 -8.86
CA GLU A 43 17.87 9.90 -7.64
C GLU A 43 17.16 10.42 -6.39
N TYR A 44 16.58 9.51 -5.61
CA TYR A 44 15.83 9.81 -4.41
C TYR A 44 16.75 10.39 -3.33
N GLY A 45 16.34 11.54 -2.79
CA GLY A 45 17.13 12.30 -1.81
C GLY A 45 17.97 13.39 -2.45
N ALA A 46 18.74 14.13 -1.64
CA ALA A 46 19.51 15.29 -2.12
C ALA A 46 20.97 14.98 -2.47
N ASP A 47 21.40 13.72 -2.36
CA ASP A 47 22.78 13.35 -2.70
C ASP A 47 23.00 13.50 -4.21
N GLY A 48 24.15 14.04 -4.60
CA GLY A 48 24.43 14.37 -6.01
C GLY A 48 23.58 15.47 -6.65
N SER A 49 22.53 15.98 -6.00
CA SER A 49 21.66 17.02 -6.55
C SER A 49 22.40 18.34 -6.83
N THR A 50 21.94 19.08 -7.83
CA THR A 50 22.55 20.36 -8.24
C THR A 50 21.49 21.43 -8.45
N ARG A 51 21.88 22.71 -8.32
CA ARG A 51 20.99 23.85 -8.52
C ARG A 51 21.34 24.59 -9.80
N ALA A 52 20.39 24.72 -10.71
CA ALA A 52 20.58 25.38 -11.98
C ALA A 52 19.30 26.09 -12.47
N CYS A 53 19.44 26.92 -13.50
CA CYS A 53 18.30 27.57 -14.15
C CYS A 53 17.55 26.61 -15.08
N GLU A 54 18.29 25.72 -15.72
CA GLU A 54 17.80 24.66 -16.61
C GLU A 54 18.46 23.34 -16.19
N ALA A 55 17.82 22.21 -16.51
CA ALA A 55 18.33 20.88 -16.17
C ALA A 55 19.69 20.66 -16.85
N PRO A 56 20.76 20.37 -16.09
CA PRO A 56 22.02 19.91 -16.68
C PRO A 56 21.85 18.58 -17.43
N GLU A 57 22.80 18.26 -18.31
CA GLU A 57 22.82 16.95 -18.98
C GLU A 57 22.92 15.82 -17.96
N GLY A 58 22.02 14.82 -18.05
CA GLY A 58 21.93 13.70 -17.11
C GLY A 58 21.24 14.01 -15.78
N PHE A 59 20.43 15.07 -15.72
CA PHE A 59 19.66 15.45 -14.54
C PHE A 59 18.19 15.76 -14.86
N VAL A 60 17.29 15.48 -13.92
CA VAL A 60 15.85 15.77 -14.01
C VAL A 60 15.33 16.54 -12.80
N GLY A 61 14.11 17.10 -12.92
CA GLY A 61 13.53 18.00 -11.90
C GLY A 61 12.69 17.31 -10.82
N ASN A 62 12.63 15.98 -10.81
CA ASN A 62 11.94 15.15 -9.81
C ASN A 62 12.98 14.30 -9.05
N PHE A 63 12.59 13.66 -7.95
CA PHE A 63 13.45 12.81 -7.11
C PHE A 63 12.80 11.44 -6.89
N ASP A 64 12.13 10.94 -7.92
CA ASP A 64 11.21 9.81 -7.85
C ASP A 64 11.91 8.44 -8.02
N ASP A 65 13.24 8.37 -8.02
CA ASP A 65 14.01 7.16 -8.35
C ASP A 65 14.72 6.55 -7.13
N CYS A 66 14.27 5.39 -6.65
CA CYS A 66 14.94 4.72 -5.53
C CYS A 66 16.17 3.90 -5.93
N ASN A 67 16.36 3.61 -7.22
CA ASN A 67 17.52 2.92 -7.73
C ASN A 67 17.92 3.48 -9.10
N ASP A 68 18.73 4.55 -9.04
CA ASP A 68 19.32 5.31 -10.16
C ASP A 68 20.38 4.51 -10.94
N THR A 69 20.22 3.19 -11.02
CA THR A 69 20.95 2.29 -11.91
C THR A 69 20.04 1.30 -12.64
N GLU A 70 18.74 1.26 -12.32
CA GLU A 70 17.76 0.32 -12.85
C GLU A 70 16.53 1.08 -13.41
N PRO A 71 16.41 1.25 -14.75
CA PRO A 71 15.41 2.12 -15.41
C PRO A 71 13.92 1.79 -15.16
N THR A 72 13.65 0.73 -14.40
CA THR A 72 12.32 0.27 -14.06
C THR A 72 11.98 0.52 -12.60
N ALA A 73 12.89 1.06 -11.78
CA ALA A 73 12.73 1.20 -10.34
C ALA A 73 12.49 2.66 -9.93
N TRP A 74 11.22 3.07 -9.93
CA TRP A 74 10.82 4.44 -9.61
C TRP A 74 9.45 4.50 -8.92
N ASP A 75 9.13 5.63 -8.29
CA ASP A 75 7.87 5.84 -7.57
C ASP A 75 6.66 5.62 -8.50
N TYR A 76 5.75 4.71 -8.13
CA TYR A 76 4.59 4.31 -8.95
C TYR A 76 4.92 3.51 -10.22
N ALA A 77 6.12 2.96 -10.37
CA ALA A 77 6.41 1.99 -11.43
C ALA A 77 5.43 0.79 -11.37
N PRO A 78 5.08 0.15 -12.49
CA PRO A 78 4.39 -1.13 -12.43
C PRO A 78 5.33 -2.20 -11.85
N GLU A 79 4.86 -2.95 -10.86
CA GLU A 79 5.63 -4.05 -10.27
C GLU A 79 5.54 -5.26 -11.21
N VAL A 80 6.68 -5.88 -11.49
CA VAL A 80 6.81 -7.14 -12.21
C VAL A 80 7.40 -8.14 -11.24
N TRP A 81 6.51 -8.87 -10.57
CA TRP A 81 6.89 -9.85 -9.58
C TRP A 81 7.86 -10.92 -10.09
N TYR A 82 8.80 -11.28 -9.20
CA TYR A 82 9.77 -12.35 -9.34
C TYR A 82 10.81 -12.13 -10.45
N ASP A 83 11.12 -10.89 -10.79
CA ASP A 83 12.21 -10.54 -11.72
C ASP A 83 13.51 -10.11 -11.02
N GLY A 84 13.49 -10.06 -9.69
CA GLY A 84 14.60 -9.70 -8.81
C GLY A 84 14.77 -8.20 -8.62
N ILE A 85 13.86 -7.38 -9.13
CA ILE A 85 13.92 -5.92 -9.04
C ILE A 85 12.68 -5.45 -8.29
N HIS A 86 12.88 -4.74 -7.18
CA HIS A 86 11.80 -4.00 -6.55
C HIS A 86 11.55 -2.71 -7.34
N GLN A 87 10.49 -2.67 -8.15
CA GLN A 87 10.24 -1.52 -9.04
C GLN A 87 9.51 -0.38 -8.32
N LYS A 88 8.55 -0.70 -7.44
CA LYS A 88 7.69 0.27 -6.76
C LYS A 88 8.28 0.86 -5.48
N CYS A 89 9.12 1.87 -5.65
CA CYS A 89 9.79 2.59 -4.56
C CYS A 89 8.89 3.19 -3.46
N ASN A 90 7.59 3.35 -3.70
CA ASN A 90 6.65 3.98 -2.77
C ASN A 90 5.70 3.01 -2.06
N ASP A 91 5.90 1.70 -2.22
CA ASP A 91 5.05 0.69 -1.60
C ASP A 91 5.48 0.42 -0.15
N TYR A 92 4.63 0.82 0.80
CA TYR A 92 4.84 0.58 2.23
C TYR A 92 4.36 -0.84 2.59
N GLY A 93 5.13 -1.86 2.22
CA GLY A 93 4.83 -3.25 2.59
C GLY A 93 5.49 -4.29 1.67
N SER A 94 5.76 -3.91 0.42
CA SER A 94 6.23 -4.82 -0.63
C SER A 94 7.69 -4.54 -1.03
N TRP A 95 8.62 -4.46 -0.06
CA TRP A 95 10.05 -4.25 -0.37
C TRP A 95 10.75 -5.50 -0.92
N ASP A 96 10.02 -6.62 -0.96
CA ASP A 96 10.54 -7.92 -1.30
C ASP A 96 9.77 -8.47 -2.51
N ASP A 97 10.44 -8.54 -3.65
CA ASP A 97 9.90 -9.02 -4.94
C ASP A 97 9.41 -10.50 -4.89
N PHE A 98 9.61 -11.17 -3.75
CA PHE A 98 9.22 -12.56 -3.50
C PHE A 98 8.15 -12.71 -2.41
N ASP A 99 7.55 -11.61 -1.95
CA ASP A 99 6.46 -11.53 -0.96
C ASP A 99 5.37 -10.59 -1.51
N GLN A 100 4.39 -11.15 -2.23
CA GLN A 100 3.45 -10.35 -3.01
C GLN A 100 2.30 -9.75 -2.18
N ASP A 101 1.97 -10.36 -1.06
CA ASP A 101 0.92 -9.89 -0.15
C ASP A 101 1.45 -9.12 1.08
N GLY A 102 2.77 -9.11 1.29
CA GLY A 102 3.45 -8.32 2.32
C GLY A 102 3.25 -8.86 3.73
N ASP A 103 3.00 -10.15 3.91
CA ASP A 103 2.89 -10.78 5.23
C ASP A 103 4.24 -11.10 5.89
N GLY A 104 5.34 -10.94 5.15
CA GLY A 104 6.71 -11.18 5.59
C GLY A 104 7.23 -12.59 5.30
N HIS A 105 6.43 -13.42 4.62
CA HIS A 105 6.82 -14.73 4.12
C HIS A 105 7.07 -14.67 2.61
N ARG A 106 8.14 -15.36 2.18
CA ARG A 106 8.48 -15.43 0.75
C ARG A 106 7.90 -16.68 0.13
N VAL A 107 7.62 -16.62 -1.17
CA VAL A 107 7.19 -17.78 -1.96
C VAL A 107 8.13 -18.99 -1.79
N THR A 108 7.55 -20.18 -1.59
CA THR A 108 8.27 -21.44 -1.35
C THR A 108 9.21 -21.87 -2.47
N GLN A 109 8.80 -21.73 -3.73
CA GLN A 109 9.64 -21.94 -4.91
C GLN A 109 8.88 -21.57 -6.19
N LEU A 110 9.53 -20.87 -7.12
CA LEU A 110 8.97 -20.64 -8.46
C LEU A 110 9.66 -21.51 -9.52
N GLU A 111 8.87 -22.32 -10.23
CA GLU A 111 9.38 -23.13 -11.32
C GLU A 111 10.02 -22.27 -12.42
N GLY A 112 11.24 -22.61 -12.82
CA GLY A 112 11.96 -21.91 -13.88
C GLY A 112 12.61 -20.59 -13.45
N LYS A 113 12.53 -20.21 -12.18
CA LYS A 113 13.27 -19.09 -11.60
C LYS A 113 14.54 -19.60 -10.91
N THR A 114 15.59 -18.79 -10.96
CA THR A 114 16.79 -19.01 -10.14
C THR A 114 16.50 -18.64 -8.70
N GLU A 115 17.16 -19.30 -7.76
CA GLU A 115 17.07 -18.94 -6.34
C GLU A 115 17.48 -17.47 -6.15
N PRO A 116 16.62 -16.64 -5.52
CA PRO A 116 16.91 -15.23 -5.32
C PRO A 116 17.94 -15.00 -4.20
N GLU A 117 18.51 -13.79 -4.16
CA GLU A 117 19.26 -13.38 -2.97
C GLU A 117 18.33 -13.37 -1.74
N GLY A 118 18.79 -13.99 -0.65
CA GLY A 118 17.96 -14.26 0.53
C GLY A 118 17.23 -15.60 0.51
N GLY A 119 17.21 -16.30 -0.63
CA GLY A 119 16.60 -17.63 -0.78
C GLY A 119 15.08 -17.60 -0.91
N TRP A 120 14.51 -18.79 -1.11
CA TRP A 120 13.07 -19.04 -1.08
C TRP A 120 12.53 -19.01 0.35
N GLY A 121 11.23 -18.75 0.52
CA GLY A 121 10.57 -18.80 1.82
C GLY A 121 9.74 -20.06 2.03
N ASP A 122 8.69 -19.90 2.81
CA ASP A 122 7.80 -20.94 3.30
C ASP A 122 6.31 -20.64 3.03
N ASP A 123 6.04 -19.61 2.23
CA ASP A 123 4.70 -19.25 1.76
C ASP A 123 4.22 -20.15 0.60
N CYS A 124 3.08 -20.80 0.82
CA CYS A 124 2.44 -21.69 -0.13
C CYS A 124 1.47 -20.97 -1.09
N ASP A 125 1.05 -19.74 -0.80
CA ASP A 125 0.32 -18.83 -1.71
C ASP A 125 0.65 -17.37 -1.36
N ASP A 126 1.76 -16.87 -1.91
CA ASP A 126 2.33 -15.53 -1.64
C ASP A 126 1.51 -14.36 -2.19
N THR A 127 0.30 -14.65 -2.66
CA THR A 127 -0.66 -13.67 -3.17
C THR A 127 -1.81 -13.43 -2.18
N VAL A 128 -1.82 -14.13 -1.04
CA VAL A 128 -2.89 -14.13 -0.05
C VAL A 128 -2.32 -14.04 1.38
N HIS A 129 -2.36 -12.83 1.94
CA HIS A 129 -1.82 -12.48 3.28
C HIS A 129 -2.27 -13.37 4.47
N SER A 130 -3.33 -14.16 4.29
CA SER A 130 -3.85 -15.09 5.31
C SER A 130 -3.44 -16.56 5.06
N VAL A 131 -2.50 -16.79 4.15
CA VAL A 131 -1.98 -18.11 3.78
C VAL A 131 -0.48 -18.09 4.00
N ASN A 132 -0.05 -18.33 5.24
CA ASN A 132 1.36 -18.38 5.58
C ASN A 132 1.65 -19.24 6.82
N PRO A 133 2.91 -19.65 7.01
CA PRO A 133 3.31 -20.53 8.11
C PRO A 133 2.90 -20.10 9.50
N GLY A 134 2.01 -20.88 10.10
CA GLY A 134 1.58 -20.71 11.48
C GLY A 134 0.25 -19.97 11.65
N GLU A 135 -0.41 -19.60 10.55
CA GLU A 135 -1.80 -19.14 10.58
C GLU A 135 -2.78 -20.23 11.06
N PRO A 136 -3.98 -19.87 11.56
CA PRO A 136 -5.05 -20.81 11.81
C PRO A 136 -5.64 -21.37 10.50
N GLU A 137 -6.02 -22.64 10.52
CA GLU A 137 -6.80 -23.25 9.43
C GLU A 137 -8.27 -22.83 9.48
N TYR A 138 -8.78 -22.44 8.32
CA TYR A 138 -10.19 -22.21 8.08
C TYR A 138 -10.74 -23.34 7.22
N PRO A 139 -12.06 -23.61 7.24
CA PRO A 139 -12.65 -24.58 6.32
C PRO A 139 -12.94 -23.90 4.97
N ASP A 140 -11.90 -23.39 4.32
CA ASP A 140 -11.95 -22.63 3.07
C ASP A 140 -11.28 -23.35 1.88
N GLY A 141 -10.73 -24.54 2.14
CA GLY A 141 -10.07 -25.40 1.16
C GLY A 141 -8.65 -24.97 0.82
N LEU A 142 -8.10 -24.00 1.53
CA LEU A 142 -6.71 -23.59 1.45
C LEU A 142 -5.92 -24.30 2.56
N ASP A 143 -4.60 -24.38 2.38
CA ASP A 143 -3.65 -24.75 3.43
C ASP A 143 -3.17 -23.44 4.04
N ASN A 144 -3.99 -22.82 4.89
CA ASN A 144 -3.73 -21.47 5.38
C ASN A 144 -2.42 -21.39 6.15
N ASN A 145 -1.99 -22.49 6.78
CA ASN A 145 -0.81 -22.54 7.62
C ASN A 145 0.43 -23.14 6.93
N CYS A 146 0.31 -23.47 5.64
CA CYS A 146 1.35 -24.05 4.79
C CYS A 146 2.04 -25.29 5.38
N ASP A 147 1.33 -26.13 6.15
CA ASP A 147 1.88 -27.35 6.74
C ASP A 147 1.76 -28.60 5.83
N GLY A 148 1.14 -28.44 4.66
CA GLY A 148 0.90 -29.47 3.66
C GLY A 148 -0.40 -30.25 3.90
N LYS A 149 -1.25 -29.83 4.85
CA LYS A 149 -2.59 -30.34 5.06
C LYS A 149 -3.59 -29.19 4.87
N VAL A 150 -4.75 -29.55 4.34
CA VAL A 150 -5.82 -28.60 4.04
C VAL A 150 -6.91 -28.79 5.08
N ASP A 151 -7.40 -27.70 5.64
CA ASP A 151 -8.52 -27.65 6.57
C ASP A 151 -8.33 -28.56 7.81
N GLU A 152 -7.12 -28.85 8.28
CA GLU A 152 -6.95 -29.64 9.51
C GLU A 152 -7.30 -28.84 10.76
N ASN A 153 -7.85 -29.52 11.78
CA ASN A 153 -8.33 -28.87 13.00
C ASN A 153 -9.44 -27.81 12.80
N SER A 154 -9.93 -27.57 11.57
CA SER A 154 -11.05 -26.67 11.28
C SER A 154 -12.44 -27.30 11.48
N THR A 155 -12.52 -28.38 12.28
CA THR A 155 -13.80 -29.03 12.60
C THR A 155 -14.52 -28.27 13.71
N GLY A 156 -15.75 -27.82 13.47
CA GLY A 156 -16.45 -27.02 14.46
C GLY A 156 -17.68 -26.33 13.89
N ARG A 157 -18.26 -25.44 14.70
CA ARG A 157 -19.23 -24.47 14.22
C ARG A 157 -18.49 -23.20 13.84
N TRP A 158 -18.73 -22.77 12.61
CA TRP A 158 -18.17 -21.56 12.04
C TRP A 158 -19.30 -20.59 11.74
N TYR A 159 -19.07 -19.32 12.04
CA TYR A 159 -20.02 -18.24 11.85
C TYR A 159 -19.50 -17.32 10.74
N LEU A 160 -20.39 -16.85 9.87
CA LEU A 160 -20.03 -15.94 8.81
C LEU A 160 -19.65 -14.57 9.38
N ASP A 161 -18.56 -13.99 8.87
CA ASP A 161 -18.20 -12.58 8.97
C ASP A 161 -18.51 -11.89 7.62
N GLU A 162 -19.65 -11.21 7.55
CA GLU A 162 -20.13 -10.58 6.30
C GLU A 162 -19.47 -9.22 6.01
N ASP A 163 -19.03 -8.47 7.03
CA ASP A 163 -18.40 -7.15 6.88
C ASP A 163 -16.87 -7.14 7.02
N ARG A 164 -16.28 -8.28 7.41
CA ARG A 164 -14.84 -8.59 7.45
C ARG A 164 -14.07 -7.80 8.51
N ASP A 165 -14.64 -7.66 9.70
CA ASP A 165 -14.00 -7.01 10.83
C ASP A 165 -13.30 -7.96 11.82
N GLY A 166 -13.35 -9.27 11.57
CA GLY A 166 -12.76 -10.27 12.46
C GLY A 166 -13.77 -10.87 13.44
N HIS A 167 -15.04 -10.51 13.35
CA HIS A 167 -16.10 -10.96 14.24
C HIS A 167 -17.30 -11.48 13.43
N SER A 168 -18.23 -12.17 14.09
CA SER A 168 -19.35 -12.81 13.40
C SER A 168 -20.62 -12.78 14.24
N VAL A 169 -21.78 -12.91 13.62
CA VAL A 169 -23.07 -13.12 14.33
C VAL A 169 -23.49 -14.58 14.44
N SER A 170 -24.28 -14.90 15.47
CA SER A 170 -24.77 -16.28 15.72
C SER A 170 -25.83 -16.79 14.73
N ARG A 171 -26.25 -15.96 13.76
CA ARG A 171 -27.42 -16.23 12.91
C ARG A 171 -27.12 -17.13 11.72
N ILE A 172 -25.91 -17.06 11.17
CA ILE A 172 -25.49 -17.84 10.01
C ILE A 172 -24.31 -18.69 10.46
N TRP A 173 -24.51 -20.00 10.54
CA TRP A 173 -23.46 -20.95 10.89
C TRP A 173 -23.58 -22.24 10.09
N PHE A 174 -22.45 -22.92 9.92
CA PHE A 174 -22.39 -24.28 9.40
C PHE A 174 -21.52 -25.16 10.31
N SER A 175 -21.55 -26.47 10.09
CA SER A 175 -20.78 -27.43 10.88
C SER A 175 -19.93 -28.28 9.97
N VAL A 176 -18.63 -28.20 10.14
CA VAL A 176 -17.66 -28.97 9.36
C VAL A 176 -17.34 -30.24 10.12
N SER A 177 -17.68 -31.38 9.54
CA SER A 177 -17.52 -32.68 10.20
C SER A 177 -16.24 -33.43 9.81
N ARG A 178 -15.53 -33.01 8.73
CA ARG A 178 -14.42 -33.78 8.14
C ARG A 178 -13.28 -33.00 7.44
N GLY A 179 -13.07 -31.71 7.70
CA GLY A 179 -11.91 -30.98 7.14
C GLY A 179 -11.76 -31.13 5.63
N SER A 180 -12.89 -31.05 4.92
CA SER A 180 -12.94 -31.15 3.46
C SER A 180 -14.20 -30.47 2.98
N LEU A 181 -14.03 -29.53 2.06
CA LEU A 181 -15.07 -28.72 1.42
C LEU A 181 -16.11 -29.48 0.60
N ASP A 182 -15.97 -30.79 0.40
CA ASP A 182 -16.95 -31.59 -0.36
C ASP A 182 -18.39 -31.50 0.24
N ASP A 183 -18.51 -31.00 1.48
CA ASP A 183 -19.78 -30.85 2.22
C ASP A 183 -20.14 -29.39 2.62
N ILE A 184 -19.49 -28.34 2.10
CA ILE A 184 -19.93 -26.95 2.35
C ILE A 184 -20.90 -26.48 1.25
N CYS A 185 -22.15 -26.91 1.38
CA CYS A 185 -23.25 -26.18 0.77
C CYS A 185 -24.11 -25.60 1.89
N LEU A 186 -24.21 -24.27 1.96
CA LEU A 186 -25.19 -23.65 2.83
C LEU A 186 -26.60 -24.15 2.43
N PRO A 187 -27.56 -24.26 3.37
CA PRO A 187 -28.95 -24.61 3.07
C PRO A 187 -29.64 -23.68 2.05
N VAL A 188 -28.98 -22.56 1.71
CA VAL A 188 -29.40 -21.54 0.74
C VAL A 188 -28.70 -21.67 -0.63
N GLY A 189 -27.90 -22.71 -0.87
CA GLY A 189 -27.37 -23.01 -2.20
C GLY A 189 -26.11 -22.26 -2.63
N TYR A 190 -25.38 -21.66 -1.68
CA TYR A 190 -24.03 -21.15 -1.94
C TYR A 190 -23.02 -22.27 -1.69
N CYS A 191 -22.37 -22.67 -2.77
CA CYS A 191 -21.40 -23.77 -2.86
C CYS A 191 -20.19 -23.17 -3.62
N ASN A 192 -19.27 -22.49 -2.92
CA ASN A 192 -17.98 -21.89 -3.36
C ASN A 192 -17.60 -20.66 -2.48
N LEU A 193 -17.38 -20.88 -1.18
CA LEU A 193 -17.19 -19.80 -0.20
C LEU A 193 -15.74 -19.29 -0.07
N ALA A 194 -14.87 -19.48 -1.07
CA ALA A 194 -13.46 -19.03 -1.07
C ALA A 194 -13.27 -17.49 -1.02
N SER A 195 -14.27 -16.72 -0.62
CA SER A 195 -14.21 -15.26 -0.49
C SER A 195 -15.01 -14.74 0.72
N TRP A 196 -15.46 -15.64 1.60
CA TRP A 196 -16.26 -15.34 2.79
C TRP A 196 -15.40 -15.69 4.00
N GLN A 197 -15.27 -14.77 4.97
CA GLN A 197 -14.49 -15.00 6.19
C GLN A 197 -15.38 -15.65 7.24
N PHE A 198 -14.78 -16.49 8.09
CA PHE A 198 -15.52 -17.19 9.14
C PHE A 198 -14.75 -17.14 10.45
N HIS A 199 -15.46 -16.94 11.56
CA HIS A 199 -14.88 -17.01 12.90
C HIS A 199 -15.52 -18.09 13.77
N GLU A 200 -14.75 -18.57 14.74
CA GLU A 200 -15.16 -19.63 15.68
C GLU A 200 -16.25 -19.17 16.67
N ALA A 201 -16.41 -17.85 16.86
CA ALA A 201 -17.24 -17.29 17.92
C ALA A 201 -18.14 -16.15 17.43
N PRO A 202 -19.45 -16.18 17.74
CA PRO A 202 -20.38 -15.16 17.32
C PRO A 202 -20.36 -13.97 18.30
N THR A 203 -19.36 -13.12 18.15
CA THR A 203 -19.11 -12.01 19.10
C THR A 203 -19.60 -10.66 18.61
N ASP A 204 -19.97 -10.55 17.34
CA ASP A 204 -20.47 -9.32 16.75
C ASP A 204 -22.00 -9.18 16.94
N CYS A 205 -22.43 -7.92 17.05
CA CYS A 205 -23.80 -7.47 17.18
C CYS A 205 -24.41 -6.98 15.83
N ASN A 206 -23.60 -6.65 14.83
CA ASN A 206 -24.02 -6.16 13.51
C ASN A 206 -23.07 -6.52 12.35
N ASP A 207 -23.20 -7.75 11.83
CA ASP A 207 -22.45 -8.37 10.71
C ASP A 207 -22.49 -7.63 9.36
N SER A 208 -23.12 -6.46 9.29
CA SER A 208 -23.23 -5.65 8.08
C SER A 208 -22.49 -4.31 8.22
N ASP A 209 -21.71 -4.14 9.27
CA ASP A 209 -21.00 -2.92 9.62
C ASP A 209 -19.69 -3.21 10.37
N ALA A 210 -18.58 -3.20 9.63
CA ALA A 210 -17.23 -3.45 10.14
C ALA A 210 -16.73 -2.46 11.21
N SER A 211 -17.52 -1.43 11.54
CA SER A 211 -17.25 -0.54 12.68
C SER A 211 -17.94 -0.98 13.97
N SER A 212 -18.74 -2.04 13.91
CA SER A 212 -19.52 -2.58 15.01
C SER A 212 -18.94 -3.93 15.47
N TYR A 213 -18.05 -3.93 16.45
CA TYR A 213 -17.43 -5.15 16.99
C TYR A 213 -17.02 -5.00 18.46
N PRO A 214 -16.79 -6.10 19.20
CA PRO A 214 -16.35 -6.05 20.58
C PRO A 214 -15.16 -5.10 20.83
N ARG A 215 -15.39 -4.09 21.68
CA ARG A 215 -14.39 -3.07 22.06
C ARG A 215 -14.02 -2.08 20.96
N ALA A 216 -14.81 -1.94 19.89
CA ALA A 216 -14.69 -0.83 18.97
C ALA A 216 -14.89 0.52 19.70
N GLN A 217 -14.57 1.61 19.01
CA GLN A 217 -14.87 2.95 19.53
C GLN A 217 -16.34 3.29 19.25
N GLU A 218 -17.07 3.71 20.28
CA GLU A 218 -18.41 4.26 20.13
C GLU A 218 -18.40 5.57 19.33
N LEU A 219 -19.29 5.64 18.35
CA LEU A 219 -19.65 6.83 17.61
C LEU A 219 -20.95 7.41 18.17
N LEU A 220 -21.29 8.65 17.79
CA LEU A 220 -22.57 9.27 18.18
C LEU A 220 -23.59 9.11 17.04
N ASP A 221 -23.82 7.86 16.64
CA ASP A 221 -24.62 7.50 15.47
C ASP A 221 -25.91 6.74 15.84
N GLY A 222 -26.11 6.44 17.12
CA GLY A 222 -27.27 5.73 17.63
C GLY A 222 -27.19 4.21 17.50
N TYR A 223 -26.01 3.67 17.19
CA TYR A 223 -25.70 2.24 17.16
C TYR A 223 -24.79 1.86 18.35
N ASP A 224 -24.72 0.57 18.65
CA ASP A 224 -23.82 -0.01 19.67
C ASP A 224 -22.59 -0.51 18.91
N ASN A 225 -21.62 0.37 18.67
CA ASN A 225 -20.46 0.02 17.83
C ASN A 225 -19.53 -0.94 18.56
N ASN A 226 -19.51 -0.96 19.90
CA ASN A 226 -18.57 -1.77 20.66
C ASN A 226 -19.15 -3.11 21.16
N CYS A 227 -20.41 -3.37 20.82
CA CYS A 227 -21.21 -4.55 21.16
C CYS A 227 -21.27 -4.85 22.67
N ASP A 228 -21.27 -3.83 23.54
CA ASP A 228 -21.36 -4.00 24.99
C ASP A 228 -22.81 -3.98 25.53
N GLY A 229 -23.78 -3.73 24.65
CA GLY A 229 -25.20 -3.64 24.94
C GLY A 229 -25.67 -2.25 25.37
N LYS A 230 -24.84 -1.22 25.22
CA LYS A 230 -25.18 0.19 25.41
C LYS A 230 -24.97 0.94 24.10
N VAL A 231 -25.68 2.06 23.96
CA VAL A 231 -25.68 2.86 22.73
C VAL A 231 -25.02 4.19 23.04
N ASP A 232 -24.04 4.57 22.22
CA ASP A 232 -23.29 5.84 22.25
C ASP A 232 -22.58 6.13 23.60
N GLU A 233 -22.26 5.14 24.43
CA GLU A 233 -21.61 5.39 25.72
C GLU A 233 -20.13 5.75 25.57
N ASN A 234 -19.74 6.89 26.15
CA ASN A 234 -18.39 7.43 26.00
C ASN A 234 -17.98 7.71 24.53
N ALA A 235 -18.96 7.84 23.63
CA ALA A 235 -18.76 8.17 22.22
C ALA A 235 -17.90 9.43 22.07
N ARG A 236 -17.01 9.43 21.06
CA ARG A 236 -16.08 10.52 20.75
C ARG A 236 -16.08 10.90 19.29
#